data_AF-A0A0S1XFG8-F1
#
_entry.id   AF-A0A0S1XFG8-F1
#
_cell.length_a   1.000
_cell.length_b   1.000
_cell.length_c   1.000
_cell.angle_alpha   90.00
_cell.angle_beta   90.00
_cell.angle_gamma   90.00
#
_symmetry.space_group_name_H-M   'P 1'
#
loop_
_entity.id
_entity.type
_entity.pdbx_description
1 polymer ?
#
loop_
_entity_poly.entity_id
_entity_poly.type
_entity_poly.pdbx_seq_one_letter_code
_entity_poly.pdbx_strand_id
1 'polypeptide(L)'
;MKYSKLAVELLKGAEQVIYYDPVYHGRTLKIFGIDNDPTKLVKYLADKYLEKDYGIVIFDTTGDYPKEGFESIIKIEDGKPTGLDPIKMAEEGIIDDPYTAVTIVQTIYELDRSLTEKLYADVLFGKIESVSQAASSEEKYGEVIRESYTVLDEEFFQGSTPNFGNSILVDLSDAHSITIVGMAFLIVAAVVRKRRHVFIGLDDAAVLSYTPAGSAAIPLLTQPMRGRVTVLATRYTVESILNISGPTLVLYTDPDIQSLIYESNGVPPGAMRKRVLKGEGAFIWRTPETINVEEGELLI
;
A
#
# COMPACT_ATOMS: atom_id res chain seq x y z
N MET A 1 -2.19 5.03 25.05
CA MET A 1 -0.91 4.99 25.84
C MET A 1 0.28 5.30 24.93
N LYS A 2 1.26 6.10 25.38
CA LYS A 2 2.51 6.36 24.66
C LYS A 2 3.61 5.43 25.16
N TYR A 3 3.94 4.39 24.40
CA TYR A 3 4.91 3.35 24.80
C TYR A 3 6.31 3.59 24.21
N SER A 4 6.36 4.18 23.02
CA SER A 4 7.58 4.35 22.24
C SER A 4 7.71 5.77 21.67
N LYS A 5 8.91 6.09 21.18
CA LYS A 5 9.17 7.36 20.45
C LYS A 5 8.40 7.46 19.12
N LEU A 6 7.88 6.33 18.63
CA LEU A 6 7.10 6.27 17.39
C LEU A 6 5.63 6.64 17.58
N ALA A 7 5.16 6.75 18.83
CA ALA A 7 3.81 7.18 19.09
C ALA A 7 3.53 8.55 18.45
N VAL A 8 2.37 8.64 17.82
CA VAL A 8 1.79 9.85 17.22
C VAL A 8 0.42 10.10 17.82
N GLU A 9 0.07 11.36 18.01
CA GLU A 9 -1.24 11.76 18.52
C GLU A 9 -2.27 11.49 17.43
N LEU A 10 -3.43 10.95 17.80
CA LEU A 10 -4.46 10.55 16.85
C LEU A 10 -5.77 11.31 17.13
N LEU A 11 -6.20 11.32 18.39
CA LEU A 11 -7.45 11.93 18.82
C LEU A 11 -7.26 12.71 20.12
N LYS A 12 -8.06 13.74 20.30
CA LYS A 12 -8.25 14.42 21.58
C LYS A 12 -9.49 13.86 22.26
N GLY A 13 -9.29 12.96 23.23
CA GLY A 13 -10.36 12.46 24.06
C GLY A 13 -10.79 13.47 25.13
N ALA A 14 -11.87 13.16 25.86
CA ALA A 14 -12.41 14.05 26.89
C ALA A 14 -11.42 14.34 28.03
N GLU A 15 -10.63 13.35 28.43
CA GLU A 15 -9.70 13.44 29.57
C GLU A 15 -8.22 13.31 29.17
N GLN A 16 -7.93 12.76 27.98
CA GLN A 16 -6.56 12.48 27.54
C GLN A 16 -6.42 12.47 26.02
N VAL A 17 -5.19 12.66 25.56
CA VAL A 17 -4.82 12.45 24.15
C VAL A 17 -4.69 10.95 23.88
N ILE A 18 -5.30 10.50 22.79
CA ILE A 18 -5.24 9.12 22.30
C ILE A 18 -4.12 9.05 21.26
N TYR A 19 -3.24 8.07 21.41
CA TYR A 19 -2.05 7.90 20.59
C TYR A 19 -2.16 6.64 19.73
N TYR A 20 -1.65 6.69 18.51
CA TYR A 20 -1.26 5.49 17.77
C TYR A 20 0.23 5.22 17.99
N ASP A 21 0.55 4.10 18.63
CA ASP A 21 1.91 3.60 18.77
C ASP A 21 2.09 2.29 18.00
N PRO A 22 2.87 2.28 16.90
CA PRO A 22 3.03 1.09 16.06
C PRO A 22 3.80 -0.03 16.75
N VAL A 23 4.49 0.22 17.86
CA VAL A 23 5.16 -0.82 18.65
C VAL A 23 4.16 -1.57 19.52
N TYR A 24 3.16 -0.86 20.03
CA TYR A 24 2.22 -1.41 21.01
C TYR A 24 0.89 -1.85 20.37
N HIS A 25 0.29 -1.03 19.51
CA HIS A 25 -1.00 -1.34 18.88
C HIS A 25 -0.86 -2.25 17.65
N GLY A 26 0.29 -2.22 16.97
CA GLY A 26 0.54 -2.93 15.72
C GLY A 26 0.99 -1.99 14.60
N ARG A 27 1.76 -2.52 13.66
CA ARG A 27 2.49 -1.73 12.64
C ARG A 27 1.65 -1.30 11.44
N THR A 28 0.43 -1.81 11.33
CA THR A 28 -0.49 -1.54 10.22
C THR A 28 -1.76 -0.89 10.77
N LEU A 29 -1.94 0.41 10.55
CA LEU A 29 -3.14 1.14 10.95
C LEU A 29 -4.13 1.15 9.77
N LYS A 30 -5.36 0.69 10.01
CA LYS A 30 -6.45 0.82 9.04
C LYS A 30 -7.27 2.07 9.37
N ILE A 31 -7.56 2.90 8.37
CA ILE A 31 -8.38 4.10 8.52
C ILE A 31 -9.57 3.97 7.57
N PHE A 32 -10.78 4.00 8.12
CA PHE A 32 -12.02 3.98 7.35
C PHE A 32 -12.78 5.29 7.57
N GLY A 33 -13.18 5.96 6.51
CA GLY A 33 -13.96 7.18 6.58
C GLY A 33 -14.69 7.45 5.28
N ILE A 34 -15.20 8.67 5.13
CA ILE A 34 -15.75 9.18 3.86
C ILE A 34 -15.04 10.48 3.47
N ASP A 35 -15.40 11.01 2.31
CA ASP A 35 -14.83 12.24 1.76
C ASP A 35 -13.29 12.17 1.74
N ASN A 36 -12.62 13.26 2.10
CA ASN A 36 -11.15 13.36 2.11
C ASN A 36 -10.55 13.21 3.52
N ASP A 37 -11.32 12.81 4.52
CA ASP A 37 -10.82 12.68 5.88
C ASP A 37 -9.73 11.58 6.02
N PRO A 38 -9.85 10.39 5.37
CA PRO A 38 -8.76 9.42 5.36
C PRO A 38 -7.46 9.96 4.76
N THR A 39 -7.53 10.65 3.61
CA THR A 39 -6.38 11.26 2.94
C THR A 39 -5.70 12.33 3.80
N LYS A 40 -6.47 13.22 4.44
CA LYS A 40 -5.93 14.22 5.38
C LYS A 40 -5.19 13.57 6.54
N LEU A 41 -5.72 12.46 7.05
CA LEU A 41 -5.10 11.76 8.16
C LEU A 41 -3.81 11.06 7.75
N VAL A 42 -3.74 10.47 6.55
CA VAL A 42 -2.48 9.92 6.04
C VAL A 42 -1.42 11.02 5.91
N LYS A 43 -1.77 12.20 5.39
CA LYS A 43 -0.86 13.36 5.32
C LYS A 43 -0.35 13.78 6.70
N TYR A 44 -1.27 13.98 7.64
CA TYR A 44 -0.92 14.31 9.02
C TYR A 44 0.04 13.29 9.63
N LEU A 45 -0.22 11.99 9.43
CA LEU A 45 0.67 10.94 9.95
C LEU A 45 2.02 10.95 9.25
N ALA A 46 2.07 11.13 7.92
CA ALA A 46 3.31 11.23 7.16
C ALA A 46 4.20 12.37 7.70
N ASP A 47 3.63 13.56 7.94
CA ASP A 47 4.35 14.70 8.52
C ASP A 47 4.91 14.37 9.90
N LYS A 48 4.12 13.69 10.75
CA LYS A 48 4.56 13.28 12.09
C LYS A 48 5.66 12.23 12.08
N TYR A 49 5.75 11.40 11.03
CA TYR A 49 6.84 10.45 10.88
C TYR A 49 8.08 11.09 10.23
N LEU A 50 7.89 12.06 9.34
CA LEU A 50 8.99 12.87 8.81
C LEU A 50 9.71 13.65 9.94
N GLU A 51 8.97 14.23 10.89
CA GLU A 51 9.51 14.84 12.12
C GLU A 51 10.34 13.86 12.98
N LYS A 52 10.23 12.55 12.75
CA LYS A 52 10.94 11.48 13.45
C LYS A 52 12.04 10.83 12.59
N ASP A 53 12.46 11.51 11.51
CA ASP A 53 13.47 11.10 10.54
C ASP A 53 13.11 9.85 9.70
N TYR A 54 11.82 9.47 9.64
CA TYR A 54 11.39 8.36 8.78
C TYR A 54 11.35 8.79 7.31
N GLY A 55 11.75 7.87 6.42
CA GLY A 55 11.42 7.97 4.99
C GLY A 55 9.91 7.83 4.78
N ILE A 56 9.38 8.43 3.71
CA ILE A 56 7.95 8.46 3.41
C ILE A 56 7.72 7.78 2.05
N VAL A 57 6.74 6.89 1.96
CA VAL A 57 6.27 6.33 0.68
C VAL A 57 4.76 6.48 0.64
N ILE A 58 4.25 7.28 -0.28
CA ILE A 58 2.81 7.46 -0.48
C ILE A 58 2.41 6.86 -1.82
N PHE A 59 1.39 6.01 -1.81
CA PHE A 59 0.65 5.61 -2.99
C PHE A 59 -0.60 6.47 -3.08
N ASP A 60 -0.57 7.45 -3.97
CA ASP A 60 -1.57 8.50 -4.12
C ASP A 60 -2.50 8.18 -5.29
N THR A 61 -3.71 7.74 -4.98
CA THR A 61 -4.77 7.52 -5.98
C THR A 61 -5.64 8.74 -6.21
N THR A 62 -5.51 9.79 -5.38
CA THR A 62 -6.38 10.97 -5.38
C THR A 62 -5.76 12.16 -6.10
N GLY A 63 -4.43 12.22 -6.17
CA GLY A 63 -3.67 13.35 -6.70
C GLY A 63 -3.61 14.52 -5.71
N ASP A 64 -4.02 14.31 -4.46
CA ASP A 64 -4.15 15.37 -3.47
C ASP A 64 -2.80 15.70 -2.80
N TYR A 65 -1.73 14.91 -2.99
CA TYR A 65 -0.46 15.11 -2.27
C TYR A 65 0.45 16.13 -2.97
N PRO A 66 1.03 17.10 -2.23
CA PRO A 66 1.98 18.03 -2.82
C PRO A 66 3.22 17.28 -3.30
N LYS A 67 3.75 17.71 -4.45
CA LYS A 67 4.95 17.12 -5.06
C LYS A 67 6.22 17.60 -4.35
N GLU A 68 6.14 18.77 -3.73
CA GLU A 68 7.21 19.37 -2.93
C GLU A 68 7.50 18.51 -1.69
N GLY A 69 8.78 18.19 -1.46
CA GLY A 69 9.24 17.41 -0.30
C GLY A 69 9.46 15.91 -0.58
N PHE A 70 9.11 15.43 -1.76
CA PHE A 70 9.47 14.08 -2.21
C PHE A 70 10.77 14.10 -3.01
N GLU A 71 11.69 13.19 -2.69
CA GLU A 71 12.96 13.01 -3.42
C GLU A 71 12.72 12.31 -4.76
N SER A 72 11.66 11.52 -4.86
CA SER A 72 11.30 10.77 -6.05
C SER A 72 9.79 10.84 -6.26
N ILE A 73 9.39 11.22 -7.47
CA ILE A 73 7.99 11.23 -7.89
C ILE A 73 7.88 10.27 -9.06
N ILE A 74 7.17 9.16 -8.83
CA ILE A 74 6.90 8.13 -9.83
C ILE A 74 5.49 8.39 -10.35
N LYS A 75 5.39 9.07 -11.50
CA LYS A 75 4.11 9.34 -12.15
C LYS A 75 3.69 8.14 -12.98
N ILE A 76 2.45 7.71 -12.79
CA ILE A 76 1.84 6.63 -13.55
C ILE A 76 0.71 7.23 -14.36
N GLU A 77 0.85 7.16 -15.68
CA GLU A 77 -0.10 7.70 -16.65
C GLU A 77 -0.34 6.64 -17.73
N ASP A 78 -1.59 6.50 -18.20
CA ASP A 78 -1.91 5.52 -19.24
C ASP A 78 -1.16 5.85 -20.55
N GLY A 79 -0.49 4.85 -21.12
CA GLY A 79 0.24 4.99 -22.39
C GLY A 79 1.50 5.86 -22.29
N LYS A 80 2.09 5.96 -21.10
CA LYS A 80 3.39 6.62 -20.88
C LYS A 80 4.42 5.65 -20.31
N PRO A 81 5.71 5.82 -20.69
CA PRO A 81 6.80 5.06 -20.12
C PRO A 81 7.04 5.39 -18.66
N THR A 82 7.15 4.35 -17.83
CA THR A 82 7.43 4.48 -16.39
C THR A 82 8.79 3.91 -16.00
N GLY A 83 9.35 3.01 -16.82
CA GLY A 83 10.59 2.27 -16.52
C GLY A 83 10.44 1.25 -15.39
N LEU A 84 9.21 0.94 -14.96
CA LEU A 84 8.91 -0.05 -13.93
C LEU A 84 8.89 -1.47 -14.52
N ASP A 85 9.96 -1.89 -15.17
CA ASP A 85 10.14 -3.26 -15.63
C ASP A 85 10.80 -4.11 -14.52
N PRO A 86 10.12 -5.10 -13.93
CA PRO A 86 10.65 -5.86 -12.81
C PRO A 86 11.92 -6.65 -13.15
N ILE A 87 12.08 -7.13 -14.38
CA ILE A 87 13.26 -7.91 -14.80
C ILE A 87 14.46 -6.97 -14.91
N LYS A 88 14.29 -5.84 -15.59
CA LYS A 88 15.33 -4.81 -15.71
C LYS A 88 15.73 -4.23 -14.35
N MET A 89 14.75 -3.97 -13.48
CA MET A 89 14.98 -3.48 -12.12
C MET A 89 15.76 -4.47 -11.25
N ALA A 90 15.63 -5.79 -11.48
CA ALA A 90 16.43 -6.79 -10.79
C ALA A 90 17.87 -6.83 -11.33
N GLU A 91 18.08 -6.63 -12.63
CA GLU A 91 19.42 -6.51 -13.21
C GLU A 91 20.16 -5.28 -12.66
N GLU A 92 19.45 -4.15 -12.51
CA GLU A 92 19.98 -2.92 -11.91
C GLU A 92 20.15 -3.00 -10.37
N GLY A 93 19.73 -4.11 -9.74
CA GLY A 93 19.84 -4.33 -8.30
C GLY A 93 18.85 -3.55 -7.45
N ILE A 94 17.81 -2.98 -8.06
CA ILE A 94 16.72 -2.24 -7.36
C ILE A 94 15.72 -3.22 -6.76
N ILE A 95 15.41 -4.31 -7.48
CA ILE A 95 14.73 -5.48 -6.91
C ILE A 95 15.82 -6.47 -6.48
N ASP A 96 15.79 -6.87 -5.21
CA ASP A 96 16.91 -7.59 -4.56
C ASP A 96 17.33 -8.91 -5.24
N ASP A 97 16.42 -9.57 -5.95
CA ASP A 97 16.67 -10.87 -6.57
C ASP A 97 15.80 -11.10 -7.83
N PRO A 98 16.34 -11.78 -8.86
CA PRO A 98 15.59 -12.09 -10.08
C PRO A 98 14.37 -12.99 -9.87
N TYR A 99 14.35 -13.78 -8.79
CA TYR A 99 13.19 -14.63 -8.49
C TYR A 99 11.97 -13.78 -8.10
N THR A 100 12.18 -12.70 -7.34
CA THR A 100 11.15 -11.71 -7.02
C THR A 100 10.63 -11.04 -8.29
N ALA A 101 11.52 -10.65 -9.22
CA ALA A 101 11.12 -10.07 -10.50
C ALA A 101 10.20 -11.00 -11.29
N VAL A 102 10.59 -12.28 -11.46
CA VAL A 102 9.73 -13.22 -12.20
C VAL A 102 8.45 -13.57 -11.44
N THR A 103 8.43 -13.48 -10.10
CA THR A 103 7.20 -13.67 -9.31
C THR A 103 6.22 -12.50 -9.53
N ILE A 104 6.72 -11.29 -9.76
CA ILE A 104 5.88 -10.15 -10.18
C ILE A 104 5.30 -10.45 -11.57
N VAL A 105 6.12 -10.86 -12.54
CA VAL A 105 5.65 -11.24 -13.89
C VAL A 105 4.63 -12.37 -13.81
N GLN A 106 4.88 -13.39 -12.99
CA GLN A 106 3.96 -14.48 -12.68
C GLN A 106 2.61 -13.95 -12.17
N THR A 107 2.63 -12.98 -11.25
CA THR A 107 1.41 -12.43 -10.64
C THR A 107 0.62 -11.59 -11.65
N ILE A 108 1.30 -10.84 -12.52
CA ILE A 108 0.66 -9.97 -13.51
C ILE A 108 0.05 -10.81 -14.65
N TYR A 109 0.76 -11.82 -15.12
CA TYR A 109 0.40 -12.62 -16.31
C TYR A 109 -0.02 -14.06 -15.99
N GLU A 110 -0.31 -14.33 -14.72
CA GLU A 110 -0.84 -15.61 -14.23
C GLU A 110 -0.04 -16.85 -14.66
N LEU A 111 1.29 -16.74 -14.70
CA LEU A 111 2.13 -17.86 -15.08
C LEU A 111 2.00 -19.00 -14.05
N ASP A 112 1.95 -20.23 -14.54
CA ASP A 112 2.10 -21.38 -13.64
C ASP A 112 3.54 -21.47 -13.11
N ARG A 113 3.73 -22.33 -12.10
CA ARG A 113 5.02 -22.52 -11.46
C ARG A 113 6.11 -22.98 -12.43
N SER A 114 5.80 -23.87 -13.36
CA SER A 114 6.78 -24.41 -14.30
C SER A 114 7.25 -23.36 -15.31
N LEU A 115 6.32 -22.53 -15.79
CA LEU A 115 6.62 -21.39 -16.67
C LEU A 115 7.42 -20.33 -15.94
N THR A 116 7.10 -20.08 -14.65
CA THR A 116 7.84 -19.14 -13.81
C THR A 116 9.27 -19.61 -13.56
N GLU A 117 9.48 -20.89 -13.23
CA GLU A 117 10.81 -21.48 -13.04
C GLU A 117 11.64 -21.45 -14.33
N LYS A 118 11.00 -21.64 -15.50
CA LYS A 118 11.64 -21.52 -16.80
C LYS A 118 12.02 -20.06 -17.13
N LEU A 119 11.12 -19.11 -16.93
CA LEU A 119 11.41 -17.68 -17.10
C LEU A 119 12.56 -17.24 -16.18
N TYR A 120 12.55 -17.66 -14.91
CA TYR A 120 13.64 -17.42 -13.97
C TYR A 120 14.98 -17.92 -14.49
N ALA A 121 15.05 -19.14 -15.01
CA ALA A 121 16.27 -19.68 -15.58
C ALA A 121 16.75 -18.85 -16.78
N ASP A 122 15.85 -18.47 -17.69
CA ASP A 122 16.23 -17.67 -18.87
C ASP A 122 16.69 -16.24 -18.49
N VAL A 123 16.11 -15.63 -17.46
CA VAL A 123 16.60 -14.36 -16.87
C VAL A 123 18.00 -14.55 -16.27
N LEU A 124 18.22 -15.61 -15.48
CA LEU A 124 19.54 -15.89 -14.91
C LEU A 124 20.63 -16.13 -15.95
N PHE A 125 20.27 -16.69 -17.12
CA PHE A 125 21.19 -16.90 -18.23
C PHE A 125 21.34 -15.69 -19.15
N GLY A 126 20.71 -14.55 -18.83
CA GLY A 126 20.77 -13.34 -19.66
C GLY A 126 20.09 -13.48 -21.02
N LYS A 127 19.15 -14.43 -21.15
CA LYS A 127 18.37 -14.58 -22.39
C LYS A 127 17.16 -13.65 -22.44
N ILE A 128 16.69 -13.22 -21.28
CA ILE A 128 15.55 -12.30 -21.10
C ILE A 128 16.00 -11.20 -20.12
N GLU A 129 15.96 -9.96 -20.58
CA GLU A 129 16.41 -8.76 -19.85
C GLU A 129 15.23 -7.82 -19.52
N SER A 130 14.04 -8.08 -20.08
CA SER A 130 12.84 -7.27 -19.87
C SER A 130 11.56 -8.10 -20.01
N VAL A 131 10.44 -7.56 -19.50
CA VAL A 131 9.11 -8.15 -19.68
C VAL A 131 8.70 -8.12 -21.14
N SER A 132 9.01 -7.06 -21.88
CA SER A 132 8.75 -6.97 -23.33
C SER A 132 9.49 -8.07 -24.10
N GLN A 133 10.74 -8.37 -23.73
CA GLN A 133 11.48 -9.49 -24.31
C GLN A 133 10.89 -10.84 -23.91
N ALA A 134 10.43 -11.00 -22.67
CA ALA A 134 9.71 -12.20 -22.23
C ALA A 134 8.43 -12.42 -23.04
N ALA A 135 7.65 -11.35 -23.25
CA ALA A 135 6.44 -11.35 -24.08
C ALA A 135 6.75 -11.68 -25.54
N SER A 136 7.91 -11.28 -26.07
CA SER A 136 8.30 -11.55 -27.45
C SER A 136 8.95 -12.93 -27.66
N SER A 137 9.24 -13.67 -26.58
CA SER A 137 9.94 -14.96 -26.63
C SER A 137 9.09 -16.06 -27.31
N GLU A 138 9.75 -16.98 -28.02
CA GLU A 138 9.12 -18.18 -28.59
C GLU A 138 8.85 -19.28 -27.53
N GLU A 139 9.36 -19.10 -26.32
CA GLU A 139 9.12 -20.01 -25.19
C GLU A 139 7.65 -19.97 -24.74
N LYS A 140 7.19 -21.05 -24.08
CA LYS A 140 5.77 -21.19 -23.69
C LYS A 140 5.29 -20.10 -22.73
N TYR A 141 6.16 -19.55 -21.87
CA TYR A 141 5.79 -18.42 -21.02
C TYR A 141 5.50 -17.15 -21.84
N GLY A 142 6.19 -16.95 -22.96
CA GLY A 142 5.96 -15.80 -23.84
C GLY A 142 4.60 -15.88 -24.52
N GLU A 143 4.16 -17.09 -24.89
CA GLU A 143 2.80 -17.33 -25.38
C GLU A 143 1.74 -16.89 -24.37
N VAL A 144 1.87 -17.34 -23.11
CA VAL A 144 0.91 -16.99 -22.03
C VAL A 144 0.92 -15.49 -21.74
N ILE A 145 2.10 -14.87 -21.64
CA ILE A 145 2.20 -13.41 -21.42
C ILE A 145 1.43 -12.67 -22.53
N ARG A 146 1.63 -13.03 -23.80
CA ARG A 146 0.96 -12.39 -24.95
C ARG A 146 -0.55 -12.51 -24.98
N GLU A 147 -1.16 -13.45 -24.26
CA GLU A 147 -2.63 -13.55 -24.19
C GLU A 147 -3.25 -12.32 -23.52
N SER A 148 -2.52 -11.67 -22.62
CA SER A 148 -2.97 -10.50 -21.86
C SER A 148 -2.07 -9.26 -21.99
N TYR A 149 -0.88 -9.40 -22.57
CA TYR A 149 0.06 -8.29 -22.77
C TYR A 149 -0.48 -7.29 -23.80
N THR A 150 -0.64 -6.04 -23.38
CA THR A 150 -1.22 -4.98 -24.22
C THR A 150 -0.19 -3.92 -24.63
N VAL A 151 -0.59 -3.01 -25.51
CA VAL A 151 0.21 -1.82 -25.85
C VAL A 151 0.43 -0.92 -24.63
N LEU A 152 -0.51 -0.90 -23.67
CA LEU A 152 -0.33 -0.14 -22.43
C LEU A 152 0.77 -0.75 -21.56
N ASP A 153 0.87 -2.07 -21.51
CA ASP A 153 1.92 -2.80 -20.80
C ASP A 153 3.29 -2.51 -21.43
N GLU A 154 3.35 -2.57 -22.76
CA GLU A 154 4.56 -2.25 -23.53
C GLU A 154 5.05 -0.84 -23.24
N GLU A 155 4.19 0.17 -23.34
CA GLU A 155 4.55 1.54 -22.97
C GLU A 155 4.95 1.63 -21.50
N PHE A 156 4.16 1.04 -20.59
CA PHE A 156 4.40 1.10 -19.14
C PHE A 156 5.80 0.64 -18.74
N PHE A 157 6.28 -0.50 -19.27
CA PHE A 157 7.59 -1.07 -18.93
C PHE A 157 8.77 -0.32 -19.58
N GLN A 158 8.53 0.41 -20.66
CA GLN A 158 9.59 1.18 -21.33
C GLN A 158 10.11 2.34 -20.47
N GLY A 159 11.33 2.78 -20.80
CA GLY A 159 11.98 3.93 -20.16
C GLY A 159 13.16 3.57 -19.27
N SER A 160 13.72 4.59 -18.63
CA SER A 160 14.73 4.45 -17.59
C SER A 160 14.06 4.14 -16.26
N THR A 161 14.62 3.21 -15.50
CA THR A 161 14.09 2.88 -14.18
C THR A 161 14.07 4.13 -13.28
N PRO A 162 12.96 4.38 -12.56
CA PRO A 162 12.86 5.53 -11.67
C PRO A 162 13.90 5.48 -10.54
N ASN A 163 14.26 6.64 -10.03
CA ASN A 163 14.97 6.72 -8.76
C ASN A 163 14.01 6.38 -7.61
N PHE A 164 14.50 5.64 -6.62
CA PHE A 164 13.78 5.30 -5.40
C PHE A 164 14.49 5.91 -4.19
N GLY A 165 14.34 7.23 -4.00
CA GLY A 165 14.85 7.95 -2.82
C GLY A 165 14.21 7.51 -1.50
N ASN A 166 14.56 8.15 -0.39
CA ASN A 166 13.98 7.87 0.93
C ASN A 166 12.53 8.37 1.05
N SER A 167 12.19 9.43 0.30
CA SER A 167 10.84 9.99 0.20
C SER A 167 10.30 9.80 -1.22
N ILE A 168 9.25 9.00 -1.38
CA ILE A 168 8.66 8.61 -2.66
C ILE A 168 7.16 8.95 -2.69
N LEU A 169 6.75 9.67 -3.72
CA LEU A 169 5.34 9.80 -4.11
C LEU A 169 5.10 8.96 -5.35
N VAL A 170 4.23 7.96 -5.24
CA VAL A 170 3.72 7.19 -6.39
C VAL A 170 2.38 7.82 -6.76
N ASP A 171 2.42 8.64 -7.80
CA ASP A 171 1.28 9.43 -8.28
C ASP A 171 0.50 8.58 -9.30
N LEU A 172 -0.67 8.08 -8.88
CA LEU A 172 -1.56 7.20 -9.65
C LEU A 172 -2.82 7.92 -10.13
N SER A 173 -2.95 9.24 -9.88
CA SER A 173 -4.21 9.96 -10.12
C SER A 173 -4.58 10.07 -11.61
N ASP A 174 -3.57 10.01 -12.48
CA ASP A 174 -3.71 10.13 -13.93
C ASP A 174 -3.71 8.74 -14.63
N ALA A 175 -3.70 7.63 -13.87
CA ALA A 175 -3.82 6.28 -14.39
C ALA A 175 -5.28 5.81 -14.35
N HIS A 176 -5.96 5.75 -15.50
CA HIS A 176 -7.35 5.30 -15.59
C HIS A 176 -7.46 3.78 -15.80
N SER A 177 -6.36 3.10 -16.18
CA SER A 177 -6.29 1.65 -16.21
C SER A 177 -5.99 1.06 -14.84
N ILE A 178 -6.99 0.36 -14.27
CA ILE A 178 -6.84 -0.33 -12.98
C ILE A 178 -5.74 -1.41 -13.01
N THR A 179 -5.46 -1.99 -14.20
CA THR A 179 -4.36 -2.94 -14.40
C THR A 179 -3.02 -2.25 -14.25
N ILE A 180 -2.81 -1.09 -14.90
CA ILE A 180 -1.58 -0.30 -14.77
C ILE A 180 -1.35 0.13 -13.32
N VAL A 181 -2.41 0.61 -12.64
CA VAL A 181 -2.37 0.95 -11.21
C VAL A 181 -1.93 -0.24 -10.37
N GLY A 182 -2.51 -1.42 -10.61
CA GLY A 182 -2.16 -2.66 -9.90
C GLY A 182 -0.71 -3.09 -10.13
N MET A 183 -0.22 -3.01 -11.37
CA MET A 183 1.16 -3.33 -11.73
C MET A 183 2.15 -2.38 -11.05
N ALA A 184 1.93 -1.06 -11.18
CA ALA A 184 2.76 -0.06 -10.52
C ALA A 184 2.78 -0.25 -9.00
N PHE A 185 1.61 -0.50 -8.39
CA PHE A 185 1.50 -0.75 -6.96
C PHE A 185 2.32 -1.98 -6.55
N LEU A 186 2.17 -3.12 -7.23
CA LEU A 186 2.93 -4.34 -6.93
C LEU A 186 4.44 -4.16 -7.07
N ILE A 187 4.89 -3.53 -8.17
CA ILE A 187 6.31 -3.38 -8.47
C ILE A 187 6.96 -2.43 -7.47
N VAL A 188 6.38 -1.26 -7.22
CA VAL A 188 6.93 -0.33 -6.24
C VAL A 188 6.82 -0.90 -4.82
N ALA A 189 5.74 -1.60 -4.48
CA ALA A 189 5.62 -2.30 -3.21
C ALA A 189 6.75 -3.31 -3.01
N ALA A 190 7.11 -4.06 -4.06
CA ALA A 190 8.21 -5.02 -4.02
C ALA A 190 9.57 -4.34 -3.78
N VAL A 191 9.82 -3.18 -4.39
CA VAL A 191 11.04 -2.38 -4.16
C VAL A 191 11.14 -1.90 -2.71
N VAL A 192 10.04 -1.40 -2.14
CA VAL A 192 10.06 -0.82 -0.79
C VAL A 192 9.82 -1.84 0.33
N ARG A 193 9.50 -3.11 0.00
CA ARG A 193 9.06 -4.14 0.98
C ARG A 193 10.06 -4.41 2.11
N LYS A 194 11.36 -4.23 1.89
CA LYS A 194 12.41 -4.46 2.90
C LYS A 194 12.87 -3.18 3.61
N ARG A 195 12.38 -2.01 3.19
CA ARG A 195 12.77 -0.72 3.78
C ARG A 195 12.35 -0.63 5.24
N ARG A 196 13.30 -0.29 6.09
CA ARG A 196 13.06 0.01 7.51
C ARG A 196 13.16 1.52 7.69
N HIS A 197 12.65 2.00 8.83
CA HIS A 197 12.55 3.42 9.13
C HIS A 197 11.75 4.18 8.08
N VAL A 198 10.60 3.61 7.72
CA VAL A 198 9.74 4.10 6.63
C VAL A 198 8.28 4.13 7.06
N PHE A 199 7.59 5.21 6.73
CA PHE A 199 6.14 5.32 6.75
C PHE A 199 5.62 5.03 5.35
N ILE A 200 4.61 4.17 5.24
CA ILE A 200 3.96 3.82 3.99
C ILE A 200 2.48 4.18 4.10
N GLY A 201 2.04 5.16 3.33
CA GLY A 201 0.63 5.55 3.23
C GLY A 201 0.02 5.00 1.95
N LEU A 202 -1.02 4.18 2.08
CA LEU A 202 -1.86 3.77 0.95
C LEU A 202 -3.13 4.61 0.97
N ASP A 203 -3.23 5.59 0.07
CA ASP A 203 -4.42 6.41 -0.07
C ASP A 203 -5.39 5.70 -1.03
N ASP A 204 -6.54 5.30 -0.48
CA ASP A 204 -7.52 4.38 -1.09
C ASP A 204 -7.00 2.94 -1.30
N ALA A 205 -6.65 2.30 -0.19
CA ALA A 205 -6.18 0.91 -0.15
C ALA A 205 -7.18 -0.08 -0.78
N ALA A 206 -8.48 0.21 -0.78
CA ALA A 206 -9.48 -0.64 -1.42
C ALA A 206 -9.29 -0.65 -2.95
N VAL A 207 -9.17 0.52 -3.57
CA VAL A 207 -8.89 0.66 -5.01
C VAL A 207 -7.57 0.00 -5.37
N LEU A 208 -6.52 0.26 -4.58
CA LEU A 208 -5.20 -0.35 -4.78
C LEU A 208 -5.25 -1.87 -4.71
N SER A 209 -6.13 -2.45 -3.89
CA SER A 209 -6.24 -3.92 -3.72
C SER A 209 -7.14 -4.62 -4.74
N TYR A 210 -7.77 -3.89 -5.67
CA TYR A 210 -8.86 -4.41 -6.50
C TYR A 210 -8.42 -5.49 -7.51
N THR A 211 -7.18 -5.43 -7.99
CA THR A 211 -6.63 -6.38 -8.98
C THR A 211 -5.82 -7.50 -8.33
N PRO A 212 -5.56 -8.62 -9.02
CA PRO A 212 -4.65 -9.65 -8.52
C PRO A 212 -3.27 -9.10 -8.13
N ALA A 213 -2.69 -8.23 -8.97
CA ALA A 213 -1.42 -7.56 -8.68
C ALA A 213 -1.51 -6.66 -7.43
N GLY A 214 -2.55 -5.85 -7.33
CA GLY A 214 -2.78 -4.98 -6.19
C GLY A 214 -3.02 -5.73 -4.87
N SER A 215 -3.82 -6.79 -4.93
CA SER A 215 -4.06 -7.69 -3.80
C SER A 215 -2.77 -8.38 -3.34
N ALA A 216 -1.90 -8.79 -4.26
CA ALA A 216 -0.60 -9.36 -3.94
C ALA A 216 0.38 -8.35 -3.33
N ALA A 217 0.23 -7.06 -3.64
CA ALA A 217 1.08 -5.98 -3.11
C ALA A 217 0.79 -5.67 -1.63
N ILE A 218 -0.48 -5.75 -1.20
CA ILE A 218 -0.91 -5.42 0.17
C ILE A 218 -0.11 -6.21 1.24
N PRO A 219 0.03 -7.55 1.17
CA PRO A 219 0.85 -8.30 2.13
C PRO A 219 2.31 -7.86 2.20
N LEU A 220 2.92 -7.43 1.08
CA LEU A 220 4.33 -6.99 1.06
C LEU A 220 4.57 -5.80 2.00
N LEU A 221 3.56 -4.94 2.11
CA LEU A 221 3.63 -3.69 2.89
C LEU A 221 3.01 -3.82 4.28
N THR A 222 2.08 -4.75 4.49
CA THR A 222 1.34 -4.90 5.75
C THR A 222 1.88 -5.97 6.68
N GLN A 223 2.79 -6.84 6.20
CA GLN A 223 3.53 -7.76 7.05
C GLN A 223 4.27 -6.99 8.18
N PRO A 224 4.16 -7.40 9.45
CA PRO A 224 4.83 -6.71 10.54
C PRO A 224 6.34 -6.72 10.39
N MET A 225 6.95 -5.53 10.24
CA MET A 225 8.41 -5.38 10.15
C MET A 225 8.90 -4.28 11.08
N ARG A 226 10.06 -4.50 11.73
CA ARG A 226 10.69 -3.51 12.62
C ARG A 226 11.05 -2.24 11.84
N GLY A 227 10.58 -1.10 12.34
CA GLY A 227 10.86 0.21 11.77
C GLY A 227 9.97 0.58 10.59
N ARG A 228 8.99 -0.23 10.18
CA ARG A 228 8.00 0.14 9.17
C ARG A 228 6.67 0.49 9.83
N VAL A 229 6.03 1.55 9.38
CA VAL A 229 4.64 1.88 9.75
C VAL A 229 3.85 1.93 8.45
N THR A 230 2.77 1.17 8.37
CA THR A 230 1.92 1.12 7.18
C THR A 230 0.53 1.62 7.55
N VAL A 231 0.00 2.54 6.76
CA VAL A 231 -1.35 3.09 6.93
C VAL A 231 -2.16 2.75 5.71
N LEU A 232 -3.31 2.12 5.94
CA LEU A 232 -4.28 1.75 4.92
C LEU A 232 -5.49 2.68 5.07
N ALA A 233 -5.53 3.75 4.30
CA ALA A 233 -6.68 4.65 4.27
C ALA A 233 -7.64 4.21 3.17
N THR A 234 -8.92 4.14 3.49
CA THR A 234 -9.94 3.76 2.51
C THR A 234 -11.27 4.44 2.78
N ARG A 235 -11.96 4.79 1.69
CA ARG A 235 -13.36 5.23 1.70
C ARG A 235 -14.32 4.04 1.64
N TYR A 236 -13.83 2.89 1.18
CA TYR A 236 -14.60 1.67 0.98
C TYR A 236 -14.23 0.62 2.01
N THR A 237 -15.26 0.07 2.65
CA THR A 237 -15.08 -1.01 3.62
C THR A 237 -15.15 -2.34 2.89
N VAL A 238 -13.99 -2.83 2.46
CA VAL A 238 -13.84 -4.12 1.77
C VAL A 238 -13.21 -5.16 2.70
N GLU A 239 -13.64 -6.42 2.56
CA GLU A 239 -13.18 -7.53 3.42
C GLU A 239 -11.66 -7.72 3.38
N SER A 240 -11.04 -7.52 2.21
CA SER A 240 -9.59 -7.64 2.02
C SER A 240 -8.81 -6.71 2.95
N ILE A 241 -9.32 -5.50 3.20
CA ILE A 241 -8.70 -4.53 4.11
C ILE A 241 -9.11 -4.78 5.56
N LEU A 242 -10.39 -5.08 5.81
CA LEU A 242 -10.89 -5.37 7.17
C LEU A 242 -10.14 -6.51 7.84
N ASN A 243 -9.83 -7.58 7.09
CA ASN A 243 -9.16 -8.79 7.57
C ASN A 243 -7.66 -8.61 7.82
N ILE A 244 -7.06 -7.48 7.41
CA ILE A 244 -5.65 -7.19 7.72
C ILE A 244 -5.50 -6.96 9.21
N SER A 245 -4.50 -7.60 9.79
CA SER A 245 -4.19 -7.47 11.22
C SER A 245 -3.68 -6.08 11.56
N GLY A 246 -4.17 -5.52 12.66
CA GLY A 246 -3.76 -4.21 13.17
C GLY A 246 -4.92 -3.41 13.74
N PRO A 247 -4.63 -2.26 14.37
CA PRO A 247 -5.66 -1.38 14.89
C PRO A 247 -6.44 -0.72 13.75
N THR A 248 -7.64 -0.26 14.08
CA THR A 248 -8.55 0.40 13.15
C THR A 248 -8.95 1.75 13.72
N LEU A 249 -8.84 2.80 12.92
CA LEU A 249 -9.49 4.07 13.18
C LEU A 249 -10.74 4.20 12.30
N VAL A 250 -11.89 4.31 12.95
CA VAL A 250 -13.16 4.61 12.31
C VAL A 250 -13.38 6.11 12.37
N LEU A 251 -13.53 6.75 11.22
CA LEU A 251 -13.90 8.14 11.07
C LEU A 251 -15.40 8.24 10.78
N TYR A 252 -15.89 9.47 10.61
CA TYR A 252 -17.24 9.70 10.13
C TYR A 252 -17.50 8.92 8.82
N THR A 253 -18.55 8.11 8.82
CA THR A 253 -19.02 7.31 7.68
C THR A 253 -20.46 6.86 7.93
N ASP A 254 -21.06 6.17 6.96
CA ASP A 254 -22.41 5.63 7.03
C ASP A 254 -22.58 4.73 8.28
N PRO A 255 -23.71 4.82 9.02
CA PRO A 255 -23.94 3.99 10.20
C PRO A 255 -23.81 2.48 9.97
N ASP A 256 -24.25 1.98 8.81
CA ASP A 256 -24.17 0.54 8.47
C ASP A 256 -22.72 0.14 8.26
N ILE A 257 -21.92 1.01 7.63
CA ILE A 257 -20.48 0.83 7.47
C ILE A 257 -19.77 0.86 8.82
N GLN A 258 -20.09 1.80 9.71
CA GLN A 258 -19.51 1.84 11.05
C GLN A 258 -19.80 0.54 11.81
N SER A 259 -21.05 0.07 11.74
CA SER A 259 -21.45 -1.19 12.38
C SER A 259 -20.65 -2.39 11.85
N LEU A 260 -20.48 -2.49 10.53
CA LEU A 260 -19.68 -3.53 9.89
C LEU A 260 -18.21 -3.47 10.34
N ILE A 261 -17.62 -2.28 10.45
CA ILE A 261 -16.25 -2.12 10.92
C ILE A 261 -16.12 -2.56 12.38
N TYR A 262 -17.04 -2.16 13.26
CA TYR A 262 -17.05 -2.60 14.66
C TYR A 262 -17.17 -4.12 14.78
N GLU A 263 -18.07 -4.73 14.01
CA GLU A 263 -18.28 -6.17 14.00
C GLU A 263 -17.05 -6.93 13.49
N SER A 264 -16.47 -6.49 12.37
CA SER A 264 -15.23 -7.06 11.82
C SER A 264 -14.05 -6.91 12.79
N ASN A 265 -14.05 -5.83 13.57
CA ASN A 265 -13.11 -5.64 14.66
C ASN A 265 -13.52 -6.32 15.97
N GLY A 266 -14.57 -7.14 16.00
CA GLY A 266 -14.93 -7.95 17.17
C GLY A 266 -15.37 -7.13 18.38
N VAL A 267 -15.76 -5.87 18.17
CA VAL A 267 -16.29 -5.02 19.24
C VAL A 267 -17.66 -5.55 19.64
N PRO A 268 -17.91 -5.90 20.90
CA PRO A 268 -19.20 -6.45 21.32
C PRO A 268 -20.33 -5.43 21.11
N PRO A 269 -21.57 -5.88 20.84
CA PRO A 269 -22.71 -4.98 20.77
C PRO A 269 -22.92 -4.27 22.11
N GLY A 270 -23.37 -3.01 22.06
CA GLY A 270 -23.66 -2.20 23.25
C GLY A 270 -22.84 -0.91 23.29
N ALA A 271 -22.60 -0.40 24.50
CA ALA A 271 -22.06 0.95 24.74
C ALA A 271 -20.67 1.22 24.15
N MET A 272 -19.91 0.17 23.80
CA MET A 272 -18.59 0.30 23.14
C MET A 272 -18.70 0.66 21.65
N ARG A 273 -19.84 0.37 21.01
CA ARG A 273 -20.11 0.77 19.61
C ARG A 273 -20.83 2.10 19.63
N LYS A 274 -20.09 3.21 19.65
CA LYS A 274 -20.73 4.52 19.50
C LYS A 274 -20.64 5.02 18.07
N ARG A 275 -21.59 5.89 17.76
CA ARG A 275 -21.64 6.57 16.47
C ARG A 275 -20.56 7.64 16.43
N VAL A 276 -19.67 7.53 15.46
CA VAL A 276 -18.66 8.54 15.16
C VAL A 276 -19.30 9.67 14.37
N LEU A 277 -19.19 10.91 14.87
CA LEU A 277 -19.68 12.11 14.19
C LEU A 277 -18.59 12.78 13.34
N LYS A 278 -18.98 13.79 12.55
CA LYS A 278 -18.04 14.53 11.71
C LYS A 278 -17.00 15.26 12.56
N GLY A 279 -15.73 15.09 12.22
CA GLY A 279 -14.60 15.62 12.99
C GLY A 279 -14.17 14.75 14.18
N GLU A 280 -14.83 13.61 14.41
CA GLU A 280 -14.48 12.65 15.45
C GLU A 280 -13.86 11.38 14.85
N GLY A 281 -13.26 10.57 15.73
CA GLY A 281 -12.83 9.22 15.40
C GLY A 281 -13.03 8.25 16.58
N ALA A 282 -13.15 6.96 16.24
CA ALA A 282 -13.09 5.86 17.18
C ALA A 282 -11.89 4.95 16.86
N PHE A 283 -10.90 4.95 17.74
CA PHE A 283 -9.70 4.14 17.64
C PHE A 283 -9.91 2.79 18.33
N ILE A 284 -9.95 1.74 17.52
CA ILE A 284 -10.16 0.36 17.93
C ILE A 284 -8.82 -0.38 17.90
N TRP A 285 -8.44 -0.97 19.03
CA TRP A 285 -7.23 -1.79 19.12
C TRP A 285 -7.43 -2.91 20.13
N ARG A 286 -6.61 -3.96 20.03
CA ARG A 286 -6.74 -5.16 20.86
C ARG A 286 -5.45 -5.47 21.60
N THR A 287 -5.60 -5.99 22.80
CA THR A 287 -4.57 -6.77 23.50
C THR A 287 -4.95 -8.25 23.41
N PRO A 288 -4.08 -9.19 23.86
CA PRO A 288 -4.47 -10.58 24.02
C PRO A 288 -5.70 -10.80 24.93
N GLU A 289 -6.00 -9.85 25.81
CA GLU A 289 -7.02 -9.99 26.87
C GLU A 289 -8.28 -9.17 26.60
N THR A 290 -8.17 -8.06 25.87
CA THR A 290 -9.25 -7.06 25.75
C THR A 290 -9.30 -6.41 24.38
N ILE A 291 -10.50 -5.93 24.03
CA ILE A 291 -10.70 -4.96 22.96
C ILE A 291 -10.94 -3.58 23.57
N ASN A 292 -10.31 -2.57 23.01
CA ASN A 292 -10.42 -1.18 23.46
C ASN A 292 -10.97 -0.34 22.31
N VAL A 293 -11.88 0.56 22.65
CA VAL A 293 -12.42 1.58 21.75
C VAL A 293 -12.25 2.92 22.45
N GLU A 294 -11.39 3.77 21.88
CA GLU A 294 -11.10 5.11 22.41
C GLU A 294 -11.61 6.16 21.42
N GLU A 295 -12.34 7.16 21.91
CA GLU A 295 -13.03 8.16 21.09
C GLU A 295 -12.49 9.56 21.35
N GLY A 296 -12.53 10.41 20.33
CA GLY A 296 -12.18 11.82 20.48
C GLY A 296 -12.29 12.61 19.19
N GLU A 297 -11.98 13.89 19.30
CA GLU A 297 -11.88 14.81 18.16
C GLU A 297 -10.58 14.53 17.37
N LEU A 298 -10.64 14.64 16.04
CA LEU A 298 -9.47 14.52 15.18
C LEU A 298 -8.50 15.69 15.39
N LEU A 299 -7.20 15.43 15.27
CA LEU A 299 -6.13 16.42 15.43
C LEU A 299 -5.59 16.97 14.09
N ILE A 300 -6.40 16.90 13.03
CA ILE A 300 -6.03 17.22 11.64
C ILE A 300 -6.70 18.47 11.09
#